data_AF-A0A7X7QQ74-F1
#
_entry.id   AF-A0A7X7QQ74-F1
#
_cell.length_a   1.000
_cell.length_b   1.000
_cell.length_c   1.000
_cell.angle_alpha   90.00
_cell.angle_beta   90.00
_cell.angle_gamma   90.00
#
_symmetry.space_group_name_H-M   'P 1'
#
loop_
_entity.id
_entity.type
_entity.pdbx_description
1 polymer ?
#
loop_
_entity_poly.entity_id
_entity_poly.type
_entity_poly.pdbx_seq_one_letter_code
_entity_poly.pdbx_strand_id
1 'polypeptide(L)'
;GAGDEADEAAAADRLRPHLAAFHERLQALGEAVAAAAGRAGDEAAPGRAVGDDGHAVWEERLRQVRAELRRYKGLAEGRGRLERQLALRDEALLTTREALVRAEDEARQWRQRALQSAAELGRRAEQTEAQVRRLVETRLAREFAGWLGGERAAIAAEAARPAAPAGEDPLARRAAEALAAQAQADRASGTRAQLRERLDRLEALRAAADDALGHAMRPQAALRTAAVELREECLRLRQLLGLETPGLPVDGLAAAINGSPAERLDDWRVALAGLREAGVLDAAAGAALDETWRRRRAMLELERAPAPELRDEDLGTPAGQLQAVLRGQRSGVLLLDGHNVLFALQARYRRPQDHVYPDGRVRECLVGDLVRLAANRPTCRVRVVFDGPERNERMASANVGVVYSGGTGEHRADKVLEEEVRYFRQTPADVVLVATNDGELRGEALRLGALTLAPTELIPFLG
;
A
#
# COMPACT_ATOMS: atom_id res chain seq x y z
N GLY A 1 9.59 29.67 -79.35
CA GLY A 1 9.78 28.37 -80.01
C GLY A 1 8.91 28.26 -81.24
N ALA A 2 7.60 28.07 -81.10
CA ALA A 2 6.70 27.80 -82.23
C ALA A 2 6.14 29.03 -82.99
N GLY A 3 6.45 30.26 -82.55
CA GLY A 3 5.93 31.49 -83.17
C GLY A 3 6.80 32.05 -84.29
N ASP A 4 8.13 31.99 -84.15
CA ASP A 4 9.08 32.54 -85.14
C ASP A 4 9.14 31.73 -86.44
N GLU A 5 9.04 30.40 -86.35
CA GLU A 5 9.07 29.52 -87.55
C GLU A 5 7.82 29.73 -88.44
N ALA A 6 6.68 30.07 -87.84
CA ALA A 6 5.44 30.35 -88.56
C ALA A 6 5.51 31.69 -89.30
N ASP A 7 6.14 32.71 -88.70
CA ASP A 7 6.30 34.04 -89.30
C ASP A 7 7.40 34.07 -90.38
N GLU A 8 8.48 33.29 -90.25
CA GLU A 8 9.47 33.13 -91.32
C GLU A 8 8.90 32.38 -92.54
N ALA A 9 8.12 31.32 -92.32
CA ALA A 9 7.44 30.59 -93.40
C ALA A 9 6.41 31.49 -94.12
N ALA A 10 5.65 32.29 -93.38
CA ALA A 10 4.68 33.23 -93.95
C ALA A 10 5.36 34.39 -94.73
N ALA A 11 6.54 34.84 -94.30
CA ALA A 11 7.32 35.85 -95.03
C ALA A 11 7.94 35.30 -96.32
N ALA A 12 8.41 34.05 -96.31
CA ALA A 12 8.96 33.37 -97.49
C ALA A 12 7.88 33.11 -98.57
N ASP A 13 6.66 32.75 -98.17
CA ASP A 13 5.53 32.55 -99.09
C ASP A 13 5.07 33.86 -99.77
N ARG A 14 5.15 35.00 -99.07
CA ARG A 14 4.82 36.32 -99.64
C ARG A 14 5.81 36.81 -100.70
N LEU A 15 7.07 36.39 -100.61
CA LEU A 15 8.14 36.80 -101.55
C LEU A 15 8.24 35.89 -102.79
N ARG A 16 7.73 34.65 -102.72
CA ARG A 16 7.76 33.67 -103.81
C ARG A 16 7.14 34.17 -105.13
N PRO A 17 5.95 34.81 -105.18
CA PRO A 17 5.39 35.33 -106.43
C PRO A 17 6.20 36.50 -107.01
N HIS A 18 6.84 37.32 -106.17
CA HIS A 18 7.70 38.43 -106.62
C HIS A 18 9.02 37.94 -107.23
N LEU A 19 9.61 36.88 -106.66
CA LEU A 19 10.80 36.24 -107.22
C LEU A 19 10.49 35.50 -108.53
N ALA A 20 9.32 34.85 -108.63
CA ALA A 20 8.87 34.22 -109.88
C ALA A 20 8.68 35.24 -111.01
N ALA A 21 7.99 36.36 -110.73
CA ALA A 21 7.80 37.45 -111.70
C ALA A 21 9.12 38.14 -112.11
N PHE A 22 10.12 38.17 -111.23
CA PHE A 22 11.46 38.67 -111.55
C PHE A 22 12.23 37.70 -112.46
N HIS A 23 12.12 36.39 -112.22
CA HIS A 23 12.74 35.36 -113.05
C HIS A 23 12.15 35.33 -114.47
N GLU A 24 10.82 35.43 -114.59
CA GLU A 24 10.11 35.51 -115.87
C GLU A 24 10.55 36.72 -116.70
N ARG A 25 10.72 37.88 -116.05
CA ARG A 25 11.21 39.11 -116.70
C ARG A 25 12.67 39.01 -117.15
N LEU A 26 13.52 38.28 -116.42
CA LEU A 26 14.89 38.01 -116.84
C LEU A 26 14.96 37.02 -118.02
N GLN A 27 14.06 36.04 -118.05
CA GLN A 27 13.95 35.08 -119.16
C GLN A 27 13.50 35.76 -120.45
N ALA A 28 12.48 36.62 -120.38
CA ALA A 28 12.01 37.43 -121.51
C ALA A 28 13.09 38.41 -122.03
N LEU A 29 13.93 38.93 -121.13
CA LEU A 29 15.09 39.75 -121.49
C LEU A 29 16.19 38.93 -122.20
N GLY A 30 16.44 37.70 -121.76
CA GLY A 30 17.39 36.78 -122.40
C GLY A 30 16.97 36.39 -123.82
N GLU A 31 15.68 36.10 -124.03
CA GLU A 31 15.13 35.77 -125.34
C GLU A 31 15.15 36.97 -126.31
N ALA A 32 14.86 38.18 -125.82
CA ALA A 32 14.93 39.40 -126.63
C ALA A 32 16.37 39.75 -127.06
N VAL A 33 17.37 39.49 -126.20
CA VAL A 33 18.79 39.70 -126.52
C VAL A 33 19.30 38.66 -127.52
N ALA A 34 18.86 37.40 -127.42
CA ALA A 34 19.16 36.36 -128.41
C ALA A 34 18.54 36.68 -129.78
N ALA A 35 17.33 37.25 -129.81
CA ALA A 35 16.67 37.69 -131.04
C ALA A 35 17.32 38.93 -131.70
N ALA A 36 17.98 39.79 -130.91
CA ALA A 36 18.71 40.97 -131.39
C ALA A 36 20.13 40.64 -131.89
N ALA A 37 20.80 39.64 -131.30
CA ALA A 37 22.14 39.21 -131.69
C ALA A 37 22.18 38.35 -132.98
N GLY A 38 21.05 37.75 -133.38
CA GLY A 38 20.96 36.85 -134.53
C GLY A 38 20.77 37.49 -135.92
N ARG A 39 20.74 38.83 -136.04
CA ARG A 39 20.48 39.53 -137.33
C ARG A 39 21.62 40.45 -137.82
N ALA A 40 22.84 40.29 -137.32
CA ALA A 40 23.98 41.15 -137.68
C ALA A 40 25.13 40.36 -138.32
N GLY A 41 24.82 39.59 -139.38
CA GLY A 41 25.77 39.07 -140.35
C GLY A 41 25.30 39.46 -141.76
N ASP A 42 26.22 40.00 -142.56
CA ASP A 42 26.14 40.45 -143.95
C ASP A 42 25.67 41.89 -144.30
N GLU A 43 26.66 42.60 -144.86
CA GLU A 43 26.66 43.63 -145.91
C GLU A 43 26.14 45.07 -145.68
N ALA A 44 27.11 45.99 -145.84
CA ALA A 44 27.10 47.28 -146.55
C ALA A 44 26.06 48.38 -146.20
N ALA A 45 26.62 49.54 -145.85
CA ALA A 45 26.00 50.83 -145.50
C ALA A 45 25.07 51.46 -146.58
N PRO A 46 24.44 52.65 -146.40
CA PRO A 46 24.28 53.52 -145.21
C PRO A 46 22.82 53.99 -144.95
N GLY A 47 22.47 54.45 -143.75
CA GLY A 47 21.22 55.22 -143.57
C GLY A 47 20.61 55.27 -142.16
N ARG A 48 20.64 56.47 -141.57
CA ARG A 48 19.63 57.12 -140.70
C ARG A 48 18.71 56.27 -139.78
N ALA A 49 18.87 56.59 -138.49
CA ALA A 49 17.83 56.84 -137.48
C ALA A 49 16.83 55.72 -137.16
N VAL A 50 17.15 54.90 -136.16
CA VAL A 50 16.18 54.12 -135.38
C VAL A 50 16.60 54.09 -133.90
N GLY A 51 15.86 54.81 -133.04
CA GLY A 51 15.50 54.36 -131.69
C GLY A 51 16.40 54.70 -130.48
N ASP A 52 16.70 55.98 -130.22
CA ASP A 52 17.33 56.45 -128.97
C ASP A 52 16.45 56.25 -127.71
N ASP A 53 15.11 56.16 -127.89
CA ASP A 53 14.14 56.01 -126.79
C ASP A 53 14.16 54.63 -126.12
N GLY A 54 14.53 53.56 -126.85
CA GLY A 54 14.54 52.20 -126.30
C GLY A 54 15.71 51.96 -125.34
N HIS A 55 16.88 52.49 -125.66
CA HIS A 55 18.10 52.33 -124.86
C HIS A 55 18.00 53.12 -123.54
N ALA A 56 17.45 54.34 -123.59
CA ALA A 56 17.24 55.18 -122.41
C ALA A 56 16.26 54.55 -121.39
N VAL A 57 15.16 53.95 -121.86
CA VAL A 57 14.18 53.26 -121.00
C VAL A 57 14.79 52.02 -120.33
N TRP A 58 15.63 51.28 -121.04
CA TRP A 58 16.31 50.11 -120.48
C TRP A 58 17.40 50.48 -119.46
N GLU A 59 18.16 51.55 -119.70
CA GLU A 59 19.12 52.06 -118.72
C GLU A 59 18.44 52.54 -117.43
N GLU A 60 17.30 53.21 -117.54
CA GLU A 60 16.53 53.67 -116.37
C GLU A 60 15.98 52.48 -115.57
N ARG A 61 15.44 51.45 -116.22
CA ARG A 61 15.03 50.21 -115.56
C ARG A 61 16.19 49.49 -114.88
N LEU A 62 17.36 49.42 -115.52
CA LEU A 62 18.55 48.81 -114.93
C LEU A 62 19.04 49.61 -113.70
N ARG A 63 18.96 50.94 -113.76
CA ARG A 63 19.28 51.84 -112.65
C ARG A 63 18.32 51.64 -111.47
N GLN A 64 17.02 51.48 -111.74
CA GLN A 64 16.00 51.16 -110.74
C GLN A 64 16.24 49.80 -110.08
N VAL A 65 16.45 48.73 -110.85
CA VAL A 65 16.72 47.39 -110.30
C VAL A 65 18.02 47.37 -109.49
N ARG A 66 19.06 48.08 -109.92
CA ARG A 66 20.30 48.25 -109.14
C ARG A 66 20.08 49.05 -107.85
N ALA A 67 19.19 50.04 -107.85
CA ALA A 67 18.81 50.77 -106.64
C ALA A 67 18.01 49.89 -105.66
N GLU A 68 17.09 49.07 -106.17
CA GLU A 68 16.34 48.09 -105.37
C GLU A 68 17.25 47.02 -104.79
N LEU A 69 18.17 46.45 -105.58
CA LEU A 69 19.13 45.46 -105.10
C LEU A 69 20.02 46.04 -103.99
N ARG A 70 20.43 47.31 -104.11
CA ARG A 70 21.17 48.01 -103.03
C ARG A 70 20.32 48.20 -101.78
N ARG A 71 19.02 48.53 -101.92
CA ARG A 71 18.08 48.61 -100.79
C ARG A 71 17.91 47.26 -100.10
N TYR A 72 17.71 46.18 -100.86
CA TYR A 72 17.59 44.83 -100.31
C TYR A 72 18.86 44.36 -99.60
N LYS A 73 20.04 44.64 -100.17
CA LYS A 73 21.32 44.37 -99.48
C LYS A 73 21.44 45.16 -98.17
N GLY A 74 21.05 46.44 -98.17
CA GLY A 74 21.02 47.26 -96.96
C GLY A 74 20.04 46.75 -95.90
N LEU A 75 18.89 46.23 -96.30
CA LEU A 75 17.91 45.59 -95.40
C LEU A 75 18.43 44.25 -94.86
N ALA A 76 19.07 43.43 -95.69
CA ALA A 76 19.67 42.15 -95.27
C ALA A 76 20.81 42.37 -94.28
N GLU A 77 21.68 43.36 -94.52
CA GLU A 77 22.70 43.78 -93.56
C GLU A 77 22.09 44.36 -92.28
N GLY A 78 20.98 45.10 -92.39
CA GLY A 78 20.21 45.60 -91.26
C GLY A 78 19.65 44.47 -90.38
N ARG A 79 19.04 43.46 -91.01
CA ARG A 79 18.55 42.24 -90.35
C ARG A 79 19.69 41.49 -89.66
N GLY A 80 20.81 41.26 -90.36
CA GLY A 80 21.98 40.60 -89.77
C GLY A 80 22.67 41.39 -88.64
N ARG A 81 22.47 42.71 -88.56
CA ARG A 81 22.87 43.52 -87.39
C ARG A 81 21.91 43.33 -86.22
N LEU A 82 20.61 43.33 -86.46
CA LEU A 82 19.59 43.14 -85.42
C LEU A 82 19.62 41.73 -84.83
N GLU A 83 19.80 40.69 -85.64
CA GLU A 83 19.94 39.31 -85.17
C GLU A 83 21.15 39.14 -84.24
N ARG A 84 22.30 39.74 -84.59
CA ARG A 84 23.48 39.76 -83.70
C ARG A 84 23.21 40.53 -82.41
N GLN A 85 22.49 41.65 -82.47
CA GLN A 85 22.11 42.39 -81.27
C GLN A 85 21.15 41.59 -80.39
N LEU A 86 20.20 40.85 -80.98
CA LEU A 86 19.26 40.01 -80.26
C LEU A 86 19.99 38.83 -79.60
N ALA A 87 20.88 38.14 -80.32
CA ALA A 87 21.71 37.07 -79.76
C ALA A 87 22.56 37.54 -78.56
N LEU A 88 23.20 38.72 -78.67
CA LEU A 88 23.95 39.32 -77.56
C LEU A 88 23.05 39.67 -76.37
N ARG A 89 21.80 40.08 -76.61
CA ARG A 89 20.84 40.37 -75.54
C ARG A 89 20.32 39.10 -74.88
N ASP A 90 20.09 38.05 -75.64
CA ASP A 90 19.68 36.75 -75.10
C ASP A 90 20.79 36.13 -74.24
N GLU A 91 22.05 36.22 -74.67
CA GLU A 91 23.19 35.79 -73.87
C GLU A 91 23.33 36.63 -72.57
N ALA A 92 23.12 37.94 -72.65
CA ALA A 92 23.06 38.81 -71.46
C ALA A 92 21.88 38.47 -70.52
N LEU A 93 20.72 38.08 -71.07
CA LEU A 93 19.56 37.66 -70.28
C LEU A 93 19.78 36.31 -69.59
N LEU A 94 20.45 35.37 -70.26
CA LEU A 94 20.80 34.08 -69.68
C LEU A 94 21.79 34.25 -68.51
N THR A 95 22.86 35.02 -68.73
CA THR A 95 23.87 35.28 -67.67
C THR A 95 23.28 36.00 -66.46
N THR A 96 22.38 36.96 -66.67
CA THR A 96 21.68 37.65 -65.56
C THR A 96 20.70 36.74 -64.82
N ARG A 97 20.00 35.84 -65.52
CA ARG A 97 19.14 34.82 -64.90
C ARG A 97 19.94 33.85 -64.05
N GLU A 98 21.08 33.37 -64.55
CA GLU A 98 21.97 32.51 -63.76
C GLU A 98 22.51 33.22 -62.52
N ALA A 99 22.89 34.49 -62.64
CA ALA A 99 23.33 35.30 -61.50
C ALA A 99 22.21 35.48 -60.46
N LEU A 100 20.97 35.68 -60.90
CA LEU A 100 19.81 35.78 -60.01
C LEU A 100 19.58 34.49 -59.23
N VAL A 101 19.60 33.33 -59.90
CA VAL A 101 19.43 32.03 -59.24
C VAL A 101 20.52 31.79 -58.18
N ARG A 102 21.78 32.10 -58.51
CA ARG A 102 22.89 31.99 -57.54
C ARG A 102 22.68 32.90 -56.34
N ALA A 103 22.27 34.15 -56.55
CA ALA A 103 21.99 35.09 -55.47
C ALA A 103 20.81 34.64 -54.59
N GLU A 104 19.78 34.03 -55.17
CA GLU A 104 18.64 33.46 -54.43
C GLU A 104 19.07 32.27 -53.56
N ASP A 105 19.90 31.38 -54.09
CA ASP A 105 20.42 30.24 -53.34
C ASP A 105 21.35 30.68 -52.20
N GLU A 106 22.22 31.67 -52.44
CA GLU A 106 23.03 32.29 -51.39
C GLU A 106 22.14 32.92 -50.30
N ALA A 107 21.10 33.66 -50.68
CA ALA A 107 20.17 34.26 -49.73
C ALA A 107 19.44 33.18 -48.89
N ARG A 108 19.05 32.05 -49.50
CA ARG A 108 18.45 30.91 -48.78
C ARG A 108 19.43 30.30 -47.78
N GLN A 109 20.68 30.07 -48.18
CA GLN A 109 21.72 29.55 -47.29
C GLN A 109 21.99 30.48 -46.11
N TRP A 110 22.07 31.80 -46.36
CA TRP A 110 22.25 32.79 -45.29
C TRP A 110 21.07 32.83 -44.32
N ARG A 111 19.83 32.74 -44.81
CA ARG A 111 18.64 32.64 -43.94
C ARG A 111 18.67 31.39 -43.06
N GLN A 112 19.06 30.25 -43.63
CA GLN A 112 19.15 29.00 -42.86
C GLN A 112 20.25 29.08 -41.79
N ARG A 113 21.41 29.65 -42.10
CA ARG A 113 22.47 29.91 -41.13
C ARG A 113 22.00 30.84 -40.00
N ALA A 114 21.29 31.92 -40.33
CA ALA A 114 20.76 32.85 -39.33
C ALA A 114 19.78 32.15 -38.38
N LEU A 115 18.89 31.29 -38.88
CA LEU A 115 17.97 30.50 -38.05
C LEU A 115 18.72 29.52 -37.12
N GLN A 116 19.74 28.84 -37.64
CA GLN A 116 20.57 27.95 -36.83
C GLN A 116 21.30 28.69 -35.71
N SER A 117 21.93 29.83 -36.03
CA SER A 117 22.60 30.66 -35.03
C SER A 117 21.62 31.23 -33.99
N ALA A 118 20.41 31.62 -34.38
CA ALA A 118 19.38 32.06 -33.43
C ALA A 118 18.96 30.94 -32.47
N ALA A 119 18.77 29.72 -32.97
CA ALA A 119 18.43 28.57 -32.14
C ALA A 119 19.59 28.17 -31.18
N GLU A 120 20.84 28.29 -31.63
CA GLU A 120 22.01 28.09 -30.76
C GLU A 120 22.12 29.16 -29.67
N LEU A 121 21.86 30.43 -30.00
CA LEU A 121 21.81 31.52 -29.01
C LEU A 121 20.70 31.28 -27.99
N GLY A 122 19.51 30.85 -28.41
CA GLY A 122 18.41 30.49 -27.52
C GLY A 122 18.79 29.38 -26.54
N ARG A 123 19.36 28.28 -27.04
CA ARG A 123 19.83 27.17 -26.19
C ARG A 123 20.92 27.62 -25.21
N ARG A 124 21.87 28.45 -25.63
CA ARG A 124 22.91 28.99 -24.74
C ARG A 124 22.34 29.94 -23.69
N ALA A 125 21.37 30.77 -24.05
CA ALA A 125 20.67 31.65 -23.11
C ALA A 125 19.95 30.83 -22.03
N GLU A 126 19.16 29.82 -22.42
CA GLU A 126 18.48 28.91 -21.50
C GLU A 126 19.46 28.18 -20.58
N GLN A 127 20.58 27.67 -21.12
CA GLN A 127 21.62 27.01 -20.33
C GLN A 127 22.27 27.97 -19.32
N THR A 128 22.54 29.21 -19.75
CA THR A 128 23.17 30.22 -18.89
C THR A 128 22.20 30.67 -17.80
N GLU A 129 20.92 30.85 -18.12
CA GLU A 129 19.88 31.18 -17.15
C GLU A 129 19.70 30.06 -16.11
N ALA A 130 19.65 28.81 -16.56
CA ALA A 130 19.61 27.65 -15.67
C ALA A 130 20.85 27.57 -14.77
N GLN A 131 22.04 27.87 -15.31
CA GLN A 131 23.28 27.90 -14.54
C GLN A 131 23.29 29.03 -13.51
N VAL A 132 22.88 30.25 -13.89
CA VAL A 132 22.78 31.39 -12.98
C VAL A 132 21.78 31.08 -11.86
N ARG A 133 20.61 30.52 -12.19
CA ARG A 133 19.61 30.13 -11.19
C ARG A 133 20.18 29.12 -10.19
N ARG A 134 20.87 28.07 -10.66
CA ARG A 134 21.52 27.09 -9.78
C ARG A 134 22.59 27.73 -8.89
N LEU A 135 23.40 28.64 -9.42
CA LEU A 135 24.43 29.34 -8.64
C LEU A 135 23.80 30.25 -7.57
N VAL A 136 22.72 30.96 -7.90
CA VAL A 136 21.96 31.77 -6.95
C VAL A 136 21.33 30.90 -5.87
N GLU A 137 20.65 29.81 -6.23
CA GLU A 137 20.06 28.85 -5.28
C GLU A 137 21.13 28.24 -4.36
N THR A 138 22.30 27.87 -4.90
CA THR A 138 23.43 27.35 -4.12
C THR A 138 24.00 28.40 -3.16
N ARG A 139 24.13 29.65 -3.62
CA ARG A 139 24.65 30.75 -2.80
C ARG A 139 23.67 31.10 -1.69
N LEU A 140 22.38 31.21 -2.00
CA LEU A 140 21.32 31.42 -1.02
C LEU A 140 21.28 30.28 0.00
N ALA A 141 21.33 29.02 -0.44
CA ALA A 141 21.38 27.87 0.45
C ALA A 141 22.60 27.93 1.39
N ARG A 142 23.77 28.36 0.92
CA ARG A 142 24.98 28.50 1.74
C ARG A 142 24.88 29.64 2.76
N GLU A 143 24.31 30.77 2.37
CA GLU A 143 24.11 31.92 3.27
C GLU A 143 23.02 31.64 4.32
N PHE A 144 21.92 30.99 3.94
CA PHE A 144 20.85 30.60 4.87
C PHE A 144 21.21 29.37 5.74
N ALA A 145 22.07 28.46 5.26
CA ALA A 145 22.60 27.36 6.07
C ALA A 145 23.48 27.85 7.23
N GLY A 146 24.12 29.02 7.10
CA GLY A 146 24.82 29.67 8.20
C GLY A 146 23.90 30.14 9.33
N TRP A 147 22.62 30.38 9.04
CA TRP A 147 21.65 30.93 10.00
C TRP A 147 20.84 29.86 10.76
N LEU A 148 20.69 28.64 10.21
CA LEU A 148 19.80 27.60 10.77
C LEU A 148 20.48 26.45 11.53
N GLY A 149 21.78 26.54 11.82
CA GLY A 149 22.49 25.56 12.64
C GLY A 149 22.78 24.26 11.89
N GLY A 150 23.98 23.72 12.10
CA GLY A 150 24.58 22.64 11.31
C GLY A 150 23.74 21.36 11.16
N GLU A 151 22.80 21.07 12.06
CA GLU A 151 21.92 19.90 11.97
C GLU A 151 20.82 20.06 10.90
N ARG A 152 20.22 21.25 10.75
CA ARG A 152 19.18 21.47 9.72
C ARG A 152 19.76 21.59 8.33
N ALA A 153 20.98 22.09 8.20
CA ALA A 153 21.70 22.12 6.92
C ALA A 153 22.03 20.70 6.43
N ALA A 154 22.38 19.77 7.33
CA ALA A 154 22.59 18.36 6.99
C ALA A 154 21.28 17.68 6.54
N ILE A 155 20.16 17.96 7.22
CA ILE A 155 18.83 17.44 6.85
C ILE A 155 18.37 17.98 5.49
N ALA A 156 18.57 19.27 5.22
CA ALA A 156 18.21 19.87 3.93
C ALA A 156 19.10 19.37 2.78
N ALA A 157 20.38 19.10 3.04
CA ALA A 157 21.30 18.50 2.05
C ALA A 157 20.93 17.04 1.73
N GLU A 158 20.45 16.27 2.71
CA GLU A 158 19.96 14.90 2.49
C GLU A 158 18.63 14.90 1.74
N ALA A 159 17.71 15.81 2.08
CA ALA A 159 16.42 15.96 1.39
C ALA A 159 16.54 16.50 -0.04
N ALA A 160 17.62 17.21 -0.37
CA ALA A 160 17.90 17.73 -1.71
C ALA A 160 18.58 16.69 -2.63
N ARG A 161 18.94 15.50 -2.11
CA ARG A 161 19.37 14.40 -2.98
C ARG A 161 18.19 14.01 -3.89
N PRO A 162 18.40 13.87 -5.21
CA PRO A 162 17.34 13.40 -6.08
C PRO A 162 16.86 12.05 -5.56
N ALA A 163 15.57 11.97 -5.21
CA ALA A 163 14.96 10.72 -4.79
C ALA A 163 15.25 9.69 -5.88
N ALA A 164 16.00 8.65 -5.53
CA ALA A 164 16.15 7.49 -6.39
C ALA A 164 14.73 7.02 -6.76
N PRO A 165 14.49 6.59 -8.02
CA PRO A 165 13.18 6.12 -8.42
C PRO A 165 12.67 5.10 -7.40
N ALA A 166 11.39 5.23 -7.02
CA ALA A 166 10.76 4.45 -5.96
C ALA A 166 11.08 2.95 -6.13
N GLY A 167 12.00 2.44 -5.31
CA GLY A 167 12.42 1.04 -5.37
C GLY A 167 13.88 0.75 -5.02
N GLU A 168 14.85 1.65 -5.23
CA GLU A 168 16.26 1.28 -5.04
C GLU A 168 17.12 2.40 -4.44
N ASP A 169 17.03 2.57 -3.12
CA ASP A 169 18.17 3.07 -2.36
C ASP A 169 19.29 2.00 -2.47
N PRO A 170 20.49 2.33 -2.99
CA PRO A 170 21.58 1.36 -3.15
C PRO A 170 22.01 0.71 -1.82
N LEU A 171 21.81 1.38 -0.69
CA LEU A 171 22.05 0.81 0.64
C LEU A 171 20.94 -0.16 1.03
N ALA A 172 19.67 0.17 0.75
CA ALA A 172 18.54 -0.74 0.93
C ALA A 172 18.65 -1.99 0.03
N ARG A 173 19.11 -1.82 -1.22
CA ARG A 173 19.36 -2.92 -2.17
C ARG A 173 20.47 -3.85 -1.67
N ARG A 174 21.61 -3.30 -1.23
CA ARG A 174 22.69 -4.08 -0.62
C ARG A 174 22.25 -4.79 0.67
N ALA A 175 21.43 -4.14 1.49
CA ALA A 175 20.87 -4.76 2.70
C ALA A 175 19.92 -5.91 2.34
N ALA A 176 19.04 -5.73 1.35
CA ALA A 176 18.14 -6.78 0.86
C ALA A 176 18.91 -7.98 0.27
N GLU A 177 19.94 -7.74 -0.54
CA GLU A 177 20.83 -8.78 -1.09
C GLU A 177 21.55 -9.55 0.02
N ALA A 178 22.08 -8.85 1.04
CA ALA A 178 22.74 -9.47 2.18
C ALA A 178 21.77 -10.30 3.04
N LEU A 179 20.55 -9.80 3.27
CA LEU A 179 19.50 -10.52 3.98
C LEU A 179 19.04 -11.77 3.21
N ALA A 180 18.96 -11.69 1.87
CA ALA A 180 18.65 -12.84 1.02
C ALA A 180 19.75 -13.92 1.04
N ALA A 181 21.02 -13.50 1.02
CA ALA A 181 22.15 -14.42 1.18
C ALA A 181 22.15 -15.10 2.57
N GLN A 182 21.84 -14.34 3.63
CA GLN A 182 21.67 -14.88 4.98
C GLN A 182 20.49 -15.85 5.08
N ALA A 183 19.38 -15.57 4.41
CA ALA A 183 18.20 -16.45 4.35
C ALA A 183 18.47 -17.77 3.59
N GLN A 184 19.38 -17.78 2.61
CA GLN A 184 19.83 -19.01 1.95
C GLN A 184 20.79 -19.83 2.82
N ALA A 185 21.66 -19.16 3.59
CA ALA A 185 22.57 -19.82 4.53
C ALA A 185 21.84 -20.40 5.75
N ASP A 186 20.81 -19.72 6.23
CA ASP A 186 19.95 -20.15 7.34
C ASP A 186 18.47 -20.14 6.93
N ARG A 187 17.96 -21.32 6.55
CA ARG A 187 16.56 -21.50 6.13
C ARG A 187 15.56 -21.10 7.21
N ALA A 188 15.89 -21.25 8.50
CA ALA A 188 14.99 -20.92 9.60
C ALA A 188 14.84 -19.39 9.69
N SER A 189 15.94 -18.65 9.58
CA SER A 189 15.95 -17.19 9.47
C SER A 189 15.17 -16.70 8.24
N GLY A 190 15.41 -17.31 7.07
CA GLY A 190 14.70 -16.96 5.83
C GLY A 190 13.18 -17.18 5.91
N THR A 191 12.76 -18.33 6.43
CA THR A 191 11.33 -18.65 6.60
C THR A 191 10.66 -17.70 7.59
N ARG A 192 11.35 -17.38 8.69
CA ARG A 192 10.85 -16.44 9.70
C ARG A 192 10.73 -15.01 9.17
N ALA A 193 11.68 -14.55 8.34
CA ALA A 193 11.62 -13.25 7.68
C ALA A 193 10.43 -13.16 6.69
N GLN A 194 10.20 -14.19 5.89
CA GLN A 194 9.05 -14.26 4.97
C GLN A 194 7.71 -14.25 5.71
N LEU A 195 7.60 -15.00 6.81
CA LEU A 195 6.39 -15.00 7.65
C LEU A 195 6.17 -13.63 8.32
N ARG A 196 7.23 -12.92 8.69
CA ARG A 196 7.16 -11.56 9.24
C ARG A 196 6.67 -10.56 8.19
N GLU A 197 7.25 -10.57 6.99
CA GLU A 197 6.83 -9.69 5.89
C GLU A 197 5.38 -9.96 5.45
N ARG A 198 4.95 -11.24 5.52
CA ARG A 198 3.55 -11.59 5.29
C ARG A 198 2.64 -11.05 6.40
N LEU A 199 3.05 -11.17 7.66
CA LEU A 199 2.30 -10.63 8.80
C LEU A 199 2.14 -9.10 8.67
N ASP A 200 3.20 -8.37 8.39
CA ASP A 200 3.18 -6.91 8.27
C ASP A 200 2.21 -6.45 7.15
N ARG A 201 2.19 -7.16 6.01
CA ARG A 201 1.22 -6.91 4.93
C ARG A 201 -0.23 -7.13 5.35
N LEU A 202 -0.51 -8.24 6.03
CA LEU A 202 -1.86 -8.57 6.48
C LEU A 202 -2.33 -7.62 7.59
N GLU A 203 -1.44 -7.16 8.47
CA GLU A 203 -1.74 -6.16 9.49
C GLU A 203 -2.08 -4.79 8.87
N ALA A 204 -1.38 -4.38 7.82
CA ALA A 204 -1.70 -3.15 7.08
C ALA A 204 -3.07 -3.25 6.39
N LEU A 205 -3.37 -4.38 5.74
CA LEU A 205 -4.68 -4.61 5.12
C LEU A 205 -5.82 -4.67 6.14
N ARG A 206 -5.57 -5.28 7.30
CA ARG A 206 -6.51 -5.30 8.42
C ARG A 206 -6.80 -3.89 8.92
N ALA A 207 -5.77 -3.07 9.13
CA ALA A 207 -5.94 -1.69 9.57
C ALA A 207 -6.76 -0.87 8.57
N ALA A 208 -6.51 -1.03 7.26
CA ALA A 208 -7.30 -0.38 6.22
C ALA A 208 -8.76 -0.86 6.17
N ALA A 209 -9.01 -2.15 6.41
CA ALA A 209 -10.36 -2.70 6.47
C ALA A 209 -11.13 -2.22 7.71
N ASP A 210 -10.47 -2.16 8.87
CA ASP A 210 -11.04 -1.65 10.13
C ASP A 210 -11.39 -0.16 10.00
N ASP A 211 -10.51 0.64 9.38
CA ASP A 211 -10.73 2.07 9.11
C ASP A 211 -11.91 2.30 8.14
N ALA A 212 -11.95 1.55 7.03
CA ALA A 212 -13.04 1.62 6.07
C ALA A 212 -14.39 1.20 6.68
N LEU A 213 -14.41 0.19 7.57
CA LEU A 213 -15.62 -0.21 8.29
C LEU A 213 -16.03 0.81 9.36
N GLY A 214 -15.06 1.45 10.04
CA GLY A 214 -15.30 2.48 11.04
C GLY A 214 -15.95 3.75 10.48
N HIS A 215 -15.73 4.04 9.20
CA HIS A 215 -16.28 5.21 8.50
C HIS A 215 -17.44 4.89 7.54
N ALA A 216 -17.85 3.62 7.42
CA ALA A 216 -18.88 3.21 6.46
C ALA A 216 -20.31 3.47 6.98
N MET A 217 -21.07 4.30 6.27
CA MET A 217 -22.52 4.49 6.49
C MET A 217 -23.35 3.24 6.12
N ARG A 218 -22.83 2.38 5.22
CA ARG A 218 -23.42 1.09 4.82
C ARG A 218 -22.31 0.05 4.62
N PRO A 219 -21.88 -0.66 5.67
CA PRO A 219 -20.76 -1.58 5.59
C PRO A 219 -21.09 -2.81 4.72
N GLN A 220 -20.22 -3.09 3.74
CA GLN A 220 -20.37 -4.27 2.87
C GLN A 220 -20.13 -5.57 3.66
N ALA A 221 -20.98 -6.58 3.44
CA ALA A 221 -20.86 -7.86 4.13
C ALA A 221 -19.54 -8.60 3.82
N ALA A 222 -19.10 -8.57 2.55
CA ALA A 222 -17.83 -9.17 2.14
C ALA A 222 -16.61 -8.55 2.84
N LEU A 223 -16.60 -7.23 3.05
CA LEU A 223 -15.53 -6.54 3.76
C LEU A 223 -15.50 -6.91 5.26
N ARG A 224 -16.67 -7.13 5.87
CA ARG A 224 -16.77 -7.63 7.25
C ARG A 224 -16.20 -9.05 7.38
N THR A 225 -16.54 -9.95 6.47
CA THR A 225 -15.99 -11.31 6.44
C THR A 225 -14.47 -11.29 6.26
N ALA A 226 -13.97 -10.50 5.29
CA ALA A 226 -12.53 -10.37 5.06
C ALA A 226 -11.77 -9.81 6.27
N ALA A 227 -12.35 -8.84 7.01
CA ALA A 227 -11.73 -8.29 8.22
C ALA A 227 -11.62 -9.33 9.36
N VAL A 228 -12.56 -10.28 9.46
CA VAL A 228 -12.47 -11.40 10.40
C VAL A 228 -11.36 -12.36 9.99
N GLU A 229 -11.33 -12.78 8.72
CA GLU A 229 -10.29 -13.69 8.20
C GLU A 229 -8.88 -13.10 8.33
N LEU A 230 -8.72 -11.80 8.05
CA LEU A 230 -7.45 -11.08 8.24
C LEU A 230 -7.01 -11.07 9.71
N ARG A 231 -7.93 -10.89 10.65
CA ARG A 231 -7.63 -10.94 12.09
C ARG A 231 -7.16 -12.32 12.52
N GLU A 232 -7.86 -13.37 12.14
CA GLU A 232 -7.50 -14.75 12.48
C GLU A 232 -6.13 -15.13 11.92
N GLU A 233 -5.84 -14.77 10.67
CA GLU A 233 -4.57 -15.08 10.03
C GLU A 233 -3.40 -14.28 10.63
N CYS A 234 -3.60 -13.00 10.95
CA CYS A 234 -2.60 -12.21 11.69
C CYS A 234 -2.28 -12.85 13.06
N LEU A 235 -3.30 -13.30 13.78
CA LEU A 235 -3.15 -13.91 15.10
C LEU A 235 -2.40 -15.25 15.01
N ARG A 236 -2.74 -16.09 14.03
CA ARG A 236 -2.03 -17.34 13.72
C ARG A 236 -0.55 -17.11 13.39
N LEU A 237 -0.24 -16.11 12.55
CA LEU A 237 1.14 -15.77 12.18
C LEU A 237 1.94 -15.20 13.36
N ARG A 238 1.33 -14.37 14.23
CA ARG A 238 1.97 -13.88 15.47
C ARG A 238 2.32 -15.03 16.42
N GLN A 239 1.42 -16.00 16.60
CA GLN A 239 1.67 -17.19 17.41
C GLN A 239 2.82 -18.04 16.83
N LEU A 240 2.81 -18.31 15.52
CA LEU A 240 3.90 -19.01 14.83
C LEU A 240 5.26 -18.29 14.95
N LEU A 241 5.23 -16.96 14.99
CA LEU A 241 6.41 -16.14 15.18
C LEU A 241 6.79 -15.96 16.65
N GLY A 242 6.00 -16.43 17.62
CA GLY A 242 6.26 -16.23 19.05
C GLY A 242 6.25 -14.76 19.47
N LEU A 243 5.42 -13.94 18.83
CA LEU A 243 5.27 -12.53 19.16
C LEU A 243 4.19 -12.37 20.23
N GLU A 244 4.56 -11.77 21.36
CA GLU A 244 3.61 -11.42 22.39
C GLU A 244 2.61 -10.41 21.82
N THR A 245 1.34 -10.80 21.86
CA THR A 245 0.25 -9.86 21.57
C THR A 245 0.04 -9.06 22.85
N PRO A 246 0.04 -7.71 22.84
CA PRO A 246 -0.44 -6.96 23.99
C PRO A 246 -1.89 -7.38 24.23
N GLY A 247 -2.08 -8.25 25.22
CA GLY A 247 -3.37 -8.86 25.48
C GLY A 247 -4.33 -7.81 26.01
N LEU A 248 -5.60 -7.97 25.65
CA LEU A 248 -6.67 -7.34 26.42
C LEU A 248 -6.46 -7.68 27.91
N PRO A 249 -6.68 -6.75 28.85
CA PRO A 249 -6.58 -7.05 30.27
C PRO A 249 -7.79 -7.92 30.70
N VAL A 250 -7.76 -9.20 30.32
CA VAL A 250 -8.84 -10.17 30.56
C VAL A 250 -9.17 -10.23 32.05
N ASP A 251 -8.17 -10.22 32.92
CA ASP A 251 -8.36 -10.22 34.37
C ASP A 251 -9.04 -8.95 34.87
N GLY A 252 -8.73 -7.78 34.28
CA GLY A 252 -9.37 -6.51 34.62
C GLY A 252 -10.83 -6.47 34.18
N LEU A 253 -11.14 -7.01 33.00
CA LEU A 253 -12.52 -7.15 32.51
C LEU A 253 -13.31 -8.18 33.32
N ALA A 254 -12.70 -9.30 33.69
CA ALA A 254 -13.30 -10.31 34.56
C ALA A 254 -13.64 -9.72 35.94
N ALA A 255 -12.73 -8.93 36.52
CA ALA A 255 -12.98 -8.21 37.77
C ALA A 255 -14.14 -7.21 37.64
N ALA A 256 -14.22 -6.48 36.52
CA ALA A 256 -15.30 -5.54 36.25
C ALA A 256 -16.68 -6.22 36.09
N ILE A 257 -16.74 -7.38 35.42
CA ILE A 257 -17.96 -8.21 35.31
C ILE A 257 -18.40 -8.70 36.69
N ASN A 258 -17.47 -9.22 37.50
CA ASN A 258 -17.76 -9.70 38.85
C ASN A 258 -18.24 -8.58 39.77
N GLY A 259 -17.68 -7.38 39.65
CA GLY A 259 -18.09 -6.19 40.41
C GLY A 259 -19.37 -5.52 39.91
N SER A 260 -19.91 -5.95 38.75
CA SER A 260 -21.10 -5.32 38.16
C SER A 260 -22.36 -5.58 39.00
N PRO A 261 -23.23 -4.57 39.19
CA PRO A 261 -24.56 -4.78 39.75
C PRO A 261 -25.44 -5.59 38.78
N ALA A 262 -26.47 -6.26 39.30
CA ALA A 262 -27.33 -7.17 38.54
C ALA A 262 -28.00 -6.50 37.34
N GLU A 263 -28.40 -5.24 37.49
CA GLU A 263 -29.05 -4.42 36.46
C GLU A 263 -28.17 -4.18 35.23
N ARG A 264 -26.85 -4.21 35.40
CA ARG A 264 -25.87 -3.90 34.35
C ARG A 264 -25.17 -5.15 33.81
N LEU A 265 -25.50 -6.32 34.32
CA LEU A 265 -24.82 -7.55 33.91
C LEU A 265 -25.17 -7.96 32.47
N ASP A 266 -26.40 -7.69 32.01
CA ASP A 266 -26.78 -7.96 30.63
C ASP A 266 -26.10 -6.98 29.65
N ASP A 267 -25.78 -5.75 30.07
CA ASP A 267 -24.97 -4.80 29.28
C ASP A 267 -23.59 -5.40 28.96
N TRP A 268 -22.98 -6.10 29.94
CA TRP A 268 -21.71 -6.80 29.73
C TRP A 268 -21.81 -7.91 28.70
N ARG A 269 -22.93 -8.64 28.64
CA ARG A 269 -23.14 -9.67 27.61
C ARG A 269 -23.16 -9.05 26.21
N VAL A 270 -23.85 -7.93 26.06
CA VAL A 270 -23.92 -7.19 24.80
C VAL A 270 -22.54 -6.62 24.43
N ALA A 271 -21.82 -6.05 25.40
CA ALA A 271 -20.47 -5.52 25.19
C ALA A 271 -19.46 -6.62 24.79
N LEU A 272 -19.48 -7.78 25.44
CA LEU A 272 -18.62 -8.93 25.09
C LEU A 272 -18.91 -9.46 23.69
N ALA A 273 -20.19 -9.52 23.30
CA ALA A 273 -20.58 -9.87 21.93
C ALA A 273 -20.05 -8.85 20.91
N GLY A 274 -20.20 -7.55 21.19
CA GLY A 274 -19.68 -6.48 20.34
C GLY A 274 -18.15 -6.50 20.21
N LEU A 275 -17.42 -6.78 21.30
CA LEU A 275 -15.96 -6.89 21.27
C LEU A 275 -15.47 -8.13 20.49
N ARG A 276 -16.25 -9.22 20.48
CA ARG A 276 -15.98 -10.40 19.64
C ARG A 276 -16.22 -10.09 18.16
N GLU A 277 -17.31 -9.41 17.82
CA GLU A 277 -17.57 -8.96 16.44
C GLU A 277 -16.50 -7.97 15.95
N ALA A 278 -16.04 -7.09 16.85
CA ALA A 278 -14.93 -6.17 16.62
C ALA A 278 -13.56 -6.89 16.66
N GLY A 279 -13.50 -8.21 16.85
CA GLY A 279 -12.28 -9.02 16.83
C GLY A 279 -11.21 -8.58 17.82
N VAL A 280 -11.62 -7.88 18.89
CA VAL A 280 -10.79 -7.41 20.00
C VAL A 280 -10.57 -8.55 21.00
N LEU A 281 -11.57 -9.42 21.13
CA LEU A 281 -11.56 -10.60 21.98
C LEU A 281 -11.28 -11.85 21.14
N ASP A 282 -10.14 -12.50 21.39
CA ASP A 282 -9.87 -13.82 20.84
C ASP A 282 -10.80 -14.90 21.45
N ALA A 283 -10.83 -16.08 20.86
CA ALA A 283 -11.74 -17.15 21.26
C ALA A 283 -11.52 -17.63 22.71
N ALA A 284 -10.27 -17.65 23.19
CA ALA A 284 -9.93 -18.13 24.52
C ALA A 284 -10.30 -17.11 25.60
N ALA A 285 -9.95 -15.84 25.40
CA ALA A 285 -10.32 -14.73 26.25
C ALA A 285 -11.86 -14.53 26.26
N GLY A 286 -12.51 -14.70 25.10
CA GLY A 286 -13.96 -14.68 24.98
C GLY A 286 -14.63 -15.75 25.84
N ALA A 287 -14.18 -17.00 25.73
CA ALA A 287 -14.70 -18.10 26.53
C ALA A 287 -14.50 -17.87 28.05
N ALA A 288 -13.35 -17.33 28.46
CA ALA A 288 -13.05 -17.03 29.86
C ALA A 288 -13.96 -15.93 30.44
N LEU A 289 -14.23 -14.87 29.67
CA LEU A 289 -15.14 -13.80 30.09
C LEU A 289 -16.61 -14.24 30.06
N ASP A 290 -17.01 -15.06 29.09
CA ASP A 290 -18.36 -15.66 29.03
C ASP A 290 -18.63 -16.58 30.23
N GLU A 291 -17.61 -17.34 30.66
CA GLU A 291 -17.69 -18.17 31.86
C GLU A 291 -17.77 -17.32 33.14
N THR A 292 -17.03 -16.22 33.19
CA THR A 292 -17.10 -15.27 34.31
C THR A 292 -18.47 -14.61 34.40
N TRP A 293 -19.03 -14.18 33.26
CA TRP A 293 -20.38 -13.65 33.18
C TRP A 293 -21.44 -14.69 33.61
N ARG A 294 -21.35 -15.93 33.11
CA ARG A 294 -22.27 -17.02 33.49
C ARG A 294 -22.24 -17.30 34.98
N ARG A 295 -21.05 -17.39 35.57
CA ARG A 295 -20.88 -17.59 37.02
C ARG A 295 -21.48 -16.44 37.82
N ARG A 296 -21.24 -15.19 37.42
CA ARG A 296 -21.80 -14.01 38.09
C ARG A 296 -23.33 -13.98 38.01
N ARG A 297 -23.89 -14.29 36.84
CA ARG A 297 -25.35 -14.37 36.65
C ARG A 297 -25.96 -15.47 37.51
N ALA A 298 -25.37 -16.66 37.52
CA ALA A 298 -25.84 -17.77 38.35
C ALA A 298 -25.80 -17.41 39.85
N MET A 299 -24.78 -16.69 40.29
CA MET A 299 -24.67 -16.23 41.68
C MET A 299 -25.78 -15.24 42.05
N LEU A 300 -26.06 -14.26 41.17
CA LEU A 300 -27.14 -13.29 41.38
C LEU A 300 -28.54 -13.91 41.31
N GLU A 301 -28.73 -14.92 40.46
CA GLU A 301 -29.96 -15.73 40.45
C GLU A 301 -30.12 -16.53 41.75
N LEU A 302 -29.02 -17.05 42.30
CA LEU A 302 -29.03 -17.72 43.61
C LEU A 302 -29.35 -16.75 44.76
N GLU A 303 -28.92 -15.49 44.66
CA GLU A 303 -29.25 -14.41 45.61
C GLU A 303 -30.71 -13.93 45.46
N ARG A 304 -31.27 -13.99 44.25
CA ARG A 304 -32.67 -13.58 43.96
C ARG A 304 -33.69 -14.67 44.26
N ALA A 305 -33.31 -15.94 44.12
CA ALA A 305 -34.18 -17.03 44.52
C ALA A 305 -34.30 -17.02 46.06
N PRO A 306 -35.51 -16.96 46.64
CA PRO A 306 -35.65 -17.29 48.05
C PRO A 306 -35.15 -18.72 48.20
N ALA A 307 -34.03 -18.89 48.91
CA ALA A 307 -33.53 -20.22 49.24
C ALA A 307 -34.71 -20.98 49.87
N PRO A 308 -34.98 -22.25 49.47
CA PRO A 308 -36.02 -23.02 50.12
C PRO A 308 -35.74 -22.95 51.62
N GLU A 309 -36.71 -22.44 52.39
CA GLU A 309 -36.61 -22.34 53.84
C GLU A 309 -36.20 -23.72 54.34
N LEU A 310 -35.02 -23.80 54.98
CA LEU A 310 -34.66 -25.00 55.73
C LEU A 310 -35.74 -25.14 56.80
N ARG A 311 -36.39 -26.29 56.85
CA ARG A 311 -37.36 -26.55 57.90
C ARG A 311 -36.60 -26.49 59.23
N ASP A 312 -37.24 -26.00 60.30
CA ASP A 312 -36.61 -25.94 61.63
C ASP A 312 -36.03 -27.31 62.06
N GLU A 313 -36.64 -28.39 61.58
CA GLU A 313 -36.18 -29.77 61.72
C GLU A 313 -34.77 -30.01 61.13
N ASP A 314 -34.46 -29.44 59.97
CA ASP A 314 -33.16 -29.61 59.29
C ASP A 314 -32.05 -28.84 60.04
N LEU A 315 -32.38 -27.66 60.58
CA LEU A 315 -31.48 -26.84 61.41
C LEU A 315 -31.15 -27.50 62.76
N GLY A 316 -31.92 -28.52 63.18
CA GLY A 316 -31.61 -29.30 64.38
C GLY A 316 -30.36 -30.20 64.25
N THR A 317 -29.85 -30.39 63.02
CA THR A 317 -28.71 -31.28 62.75
C THR A 317 -27.43 -30.49 62.41
N PRO A 318 -26.23 -31.00 62.77
CA PRO A 318 -24.97 -30.40 62.35
C PRO A 318 -24.85 -30.25 60.83
N ALA A 319 -25.31 -31.25 60.06
CA ALA A 319 -25.29 -31.21 58.59
C ALA A 319 -26.21 -30.11 58.02
N GLY A 320 -27.40 -29.92 58.60
CA GLY A 320 -28.29 -28.82 58.21
C GLY A 320 -27.75 -27.44 58.61
N GLN A 321 -27.05 -27.34 59.74
CA GLN A 321 -26.33 -26.12 60.12
C GLN A 321 -25.20 -25.79 59.14
N LEU A 322 -24.41 -26.80 58.71
CA LEU A 322 -23.43 -26.62 57.64
C LEU A 322 -24.09 -26.16 56.34
N GLN A 323 -25.22 -26.77 55.96
CA GLN A 323 -25.97 -26.38 54.77
C GLN A 323 -26.45 -24.92 54.85
N ALA A 324 -26.94 -24.47 56.00
CA ALA A 324 -27.36 -23.08 56.22
C ALA A 324 -26.18 -22.09 56.09
N VAL A 325 -25.01 -22.44 56.65
CA VAL A 325 -23.78 -21.64 56.54
C VAL A 325 -23.31 -21.57 55.09
N LEU A 326 -23.29 -22.69 54.37
CA LEU A 326 -22.91 -22.75 52.96
C LEU A 326 -23.90 -22.02 52.03
N ARG A 327 -25.16 -21.83 52.47
CA ARG A 327 -26.15 -21.02 51.76
C ARG A 327 -26.12 -19.53 52.13
N GLY A 328 -25.21 -19.13 53.02
CA GLY A 328 -25.10 -17.73 53.48
C GLY A 328 -26.23 -17.28 54.41
N GLN A 329 -27.08 -18.19 54.88
CA GLN A 329 -28.19 -17.89 55.80
C GLN A 329 -27.69 -17.68 57.24
N ARG A 330 -26.51 -18.20 57.56
CA ARG A 330 -25.79 -17.99 58.83
C ARG A 330 -24.31 -17.77 58.56
N SER A 331 -23.64 -17.03 59.45
CA SER A 331 -22.18 -17.01 59.50
C SER A 331 -21.69 -18.24 60.26
N GLY A 332 -20.58 -18.81 59.81
CA GLY A 332 -20.06 -20.01 60.43
C GLY A 332 -18.61 -20.32 60.07
N VAL A 333 -18.01 -21.12 60.93
CA VAL A 333 -16.63 -21.59 60.83
C VAL A 333 -16.62 -23.10 60.76
N LEU A 334 -16.02 -23.64 59.71
CA LEU A 334 -15.79 -25.07 59.53
C LEU A 334 -14.32 -25.39 59.82
N LEU A 335 -14.08 -26.15 60.88
CA LEU A 335 -12.78 -26.65 61.29
C LEU A 335 -12.66 -28.11 60.87
N LEU A 336 -11.58 -28.47 60.20
CA LEU A 336 -11.34 -29.83 59.71
C LEU A 336 -10.07 -30.39 60.31
N ASP A 337 -10.19 -31.59 60.87
CA ASP A 337 -9.05 -32.48 61.08
C ASP A 337 -8.66 -33.09 59.73
N GLY A 338 -7.59 -32.57 59.13
CA GLY A 338 -7.16 -32.94 57.79
C GLY A 338 -6.78 -34.41 57.67
N HIS A 339 -6.16 -35.00 58.70
CA HIS A 339 -5.77 -36.42 58.66
C HIS A 339 -6.98 -37.33 58.79
N ASN A 340 -7.90 -37.01 59.71
CA ASN A 340 -9.12 -37.78 59.89
C ASN A 340 -10.06 -37.68 58.68
N VAL A 341 -10.20 -36.49 58.10
CA VAL A 341 -11.00 -36.26 56.89
C VAL A 341 -10.43 -37.01 55.70
N LEU A 342 -9.12 -36.95 55.47
CA LEU A 342 -8.48 -37.70 54.38
C LEU A 342 -8.61 -39.22 54.57
N PHE A 343 -8.53 -39.70 55.81
CA PHE A 343 -8.71 -41.12 56.12
C PHE A 343 -10.16 -41.58 55.93
N ALA A 344 -11.14 -40.76 56.31
CA ALA A 344 -12.57 -41.07 56.16
C ALA A 344 -13.04 -40.96 54.70
N LEU A 345 -12.45 -40.07 53.90
CA LEU A 345 -12.80 -39.82 52.50
C LEU A 345 -11.83 -40.50 51.52
N GLN A 346 -11.24 -41.65 51.89
CA GLN A 346 -10.31 -42.38 51.06
C GLN A 346 -10.86 -42.70 49.66
N ALA A 347 -12.14 -43.05 49.55
CA ALA A 347 -12.77 -43.34 48.25
C ALA A 347 -12.77 -42.15 47.27
N ARG A 348 -12.69 -40.91 47.77
CA ARG A 348 -12.65 -39.68 46.95
C ARG A 348 -11.21 -39.30 46.58
N TYR A 349 -10.30 -39.35 47.55
CA TYR A 349 -8.97 -38.76 47.37
C TYR A 349 -7.87 -39.78 47.05
N ARG A 350 -8.11 -41.08 47.26
CA ARG A 350 -7.09 -42.12 47.09
C ARG A 350 -7.32 -42.89 45.79
N ARG A 351 -6.28 -43.03 44.97
CA ARG A 351 -6.28 -43.96 43.84
C ARG A 351 -5.87 -45.35 44.32
N PRO A 352 -6.27 -46.43 43.63
CA PRO A 352 -5.89 -47.81 44.00
C PRO A 352 -4.38 -48.06 44.13
N GLN A 353 -3.55 -47.17 43.57
CA GLN A 353 -2.09 -47.30 43.50
C GLN A 353 -1.36 -46.48 44.59
N ASP A 354 -2.08 -45.68 45.39
CA ASP A 354 -1.47 -44.75 46.35
C ASP A 354 -1.17 -45.44 47.70
N HIS A 355 -0.05 -45.05 48.32
CA HIS A 355 0.38 -45.53 49.65
C HIS A 355 -0.68 -45.28 50.74
N VAL A 356 -0.56 -46.02 51.86
CA VAL A 356 -1.52 -46.00 52.99
C VAL A 356 -1.61 -44.63 53.69
N TYR A 357 -0.56 -43.80 53.58
CA TYR A 357 -0.52 -42.48 54.17
C TYR A 357 -0.77 -41.38 53.13
N PRO A 358 -1.61 -40.37 53.44
CA PRO A 358 -1.91 -39.28 52.52
C PRO A 358 -0.64 -38.45 52.23
N ASP A 359 -0.26 -38.42 50.97
CA ASP A 359 0.88 -37.65 50.45
C ASP A 359 0.55 -36.14 50.36
N GLY A 360 1.53 -35.33 49.98
CA GLY A 360 1.34 -33.88 49.80
C GLY A 360 0.26 -33.54 48.77
N ARG A 361 0.12 -34.35 47.71
CA ARG A 361 -0.84 -34.13 46.64
C ARG A 361 -2.28 -34.34 47.11
N VAL A 362 -2.54 -35.36 47.90
CA VAL A 362 -3.85 -35.63 48.47
C VAL A 362 -4.29 -34.49 49.40
N ARG A 363 -3.36 -33.92 50.18
CA ARG A 363 -3.63 -32.74 51.00
C ARG A 363 -3.97 -31.52 50.15
N GLU A 364 -3.24 -31.29 49.06
CA GLU A 364 -3.51 -30.20 48.11
C GLU A 364 -4.89 -30.36 47.43
N CYS A 365 -5.28 -31.58 47.07
CA CYS A 365 -6.62 -31.85 46.54
C CYS A 365 -7.71 -31.50 47.54
N LEU A 366 -7.59 -31.92 48.80
CA LEU A 366 -8.55 -31.54 49.85
C LEU A 366 -8.61 -30.01 50.02
N VAL A 367 -7.47 -29.33 50.08
CA VAL A 367 -7.43 -27.86 50.17
C VAL A 367 -8.12 -27.23 48.96
N GLY A 368 -7.88 -27.75 47.75
CA GLY A 368 -8.56 -27.30 46.54
C GLY A 368 -10.08 -27.48 46.60
N ASP A 369 -10.56 -28.61 47.11
CA ASP A 369 -11.99 -28.88 47.31
C ASP A 369 -12.60 -27.92 48.34
N LEU A 370 -11.89 -27.62 49.43
CA LEU A 370 -12.32 -26.64 50.45
C LEU A 370 -12.34 -25.21 49.92
N VAL A 371 -11.38 -24.83 49.07
CA VAL A 371 -11.38 -23.53 48.38
C VAL A 371 -12.59 -23.42 47.45
N ARG A 372 -12.94 -24.49 46.72
CA ARG A 372 -14.17 -24.51 45.89
C ARG A 372 -15.44 -24.46 46.73
N LEU A 373 -15.46 -25.17 47.86
CA LEU A 373 -16.58 -25.16 48.81
C LEU A 373 -16.84 -23.74 49.34
N ALA A 374 -15.78 -23.04 49.77
CA ALA A 374 -15.87 -21.71 50.35
C ALA A 374 -15.90 -20.58 49.31
N ALA A 375 -15.70 -20.88 48.02
CA ALA A 375 -15.71 -19.87 46.95
C ALA A 375 -17.04 -19.10 46.94
N ASN A 376 -16.96 -17.77 46.87
CA ASN A 376 -18.09 -16.83 46.88
C ASN A 376 -18.94 -16.85 48.17
N ARG A 377 -18.42 -17.36 49.29
CA ARG A 377 -19.12 -17.44 50.58
C ARG A 377 -18.34 -16.73 51.70
N PRO A 378 -18.34 -15.39 51.76
CA PRO A 378 -17.54 -14.64 52.73
C PRO A 378 -17.94 -14.88 54.19
N THR A 379 -19.18 -15.34 54.42
CA THR A 379 -19.72 -15.67 55.75
C THR A 379 -19.32 -17.07 56.23
N CYS A 380 -18.70 -17.89 55.38
CA CYS A 380 -18.19 -19.22 55.72
C CYS A 380 -16.67 -19.17 55.76
N ARG A 381 -16.08 -19.36 56.94
CA ARG A 381 -14.63 -19.49 57.13
C ARG A 381 -14.29 -20.96 57.29
N VAL A 382 -13.21 -21.40 56.63
CA VAL A 382 -12.75 -22.78 56.72
C VAL A 382 -11.32 -22.81 57.21
N ARG A 383 -11.03 -23.67 58.18
CA ARG A 383 -9.68 -23.98 58.64
C ARG A 383 -9.45 -25.47 58.61
N VAL A 384 -8.41 -25.91 57.94
CA VAL A 384 -7.97 -27.30 57.95
C VAL A 384 -6.65 -27.42 58.68
N VAL A 385 -6.58 -28.33 59.64
CA VAL A 385 -5.39 -28.59 60.44
C VAL A 385 -4.79 -29.93 60.02
N PHE A 386 -3.52 -29.92 59.65
CA PHE A 386 -2.76 -31.13 59.33
C PHE A 386 -1.65 -31.35 60.36
N ASP A 387 -1.37 -32.62 60.66
CA ASP A 387 -0.13 -32.95 61.34
C ASP A 387 1.09 -32.75 60.42
N GLY A 388 2.03 -31.94 60.91
CA GLY A 388 3.28 -31.61 60.24
C GLY A 388 4.42 -31.45 61.25
N PRO A 389 5.68 -31.63 60.82
CA PRO A 389 6.85 -31.52 61.70
C PRO A 389 7.11 -30.09 62.15
N GLU A 390 6.84 -29.11 61.27
CA GLU A 390 7.03 -27.68 61.53
C GLU A 390 5.67 -26.97 61.60
N ARG A 391 5.55 -26.02 62.52
CA ARG A 391 4.34 -25.20 62.63
C ARG A 391 4.32 -24.21 61.49
N ASN A 392 3.26 -24.24 60.68
CA ASN A 392 3.11 -23.34 59.55
C ASN A 392 1.64 -23.02 59.34
N GLU A 393 1.31 -21.74 59.16
CA GLU A 393 -0.03 -21.28 58.84
C GLU A 393 -0.01 -20.55 57.51
N ARG A 394 -0.90 -20.96 56.59
CA ARG A 394 -1.02 -20.39 55.26
C ARG A 394 -2.49 -20.17 54.91
N MET A 395 -2.80 -19.02 54.30
CA MET A 395 -4.08 -18.81 53.66
C MET A 395 -4.09 -19.41 52.24
N ALA A 396 -5.03 -20.29 51.94
CA ALA A 396 -5.25 -20.86 50.61
C ALA A 396 -6.20 -19.98 49.77
N SER A 397 -7.13 -19.28 50.41
CA SER A 397 -7.99 -18.23 49.82
C SER A 397 -8.33 -17.18 50.88
N ALA A 398 -9.16 -16.18 50.56
CA ALA A 398 -9.58 -15.15 51.52
C ALA A 398 -10.33 -15.72 52.76
N ASN A 399 -10.94 -16.90 52.64
CA ASN A 399 -11.76 -17.52 53.68
C ASN A 399 -11.38 -18.98 53.98
N VAL A 400 -10.26 -19.48 53.43
CA VAL A 400 -9.74 -20.83 53.72
C VAL A 400 -8.30 -20.74 54.21
N GLY A 401 -8.06 -21.17 55.44
CA GLY A 401 -6.74 -21.28 56.04
C GLY A 401 -6.30 -22.73 56.24
N VAL A 402 -5.00 -22.97 56.12
CA VAL A 402 -4.34 -24.25 56.32
C VAL A 402 -3.34 -24.09 57.45
N VAL A 403 -3.45 -24.92 58.47
CA VAL A 403 -2.56 -24.91 59.64
C VAL A 403 -1.85 -26.26 59.73
N TYR A 404 -0.53 -26.24 59.85
CA TYR A 404 0.28 -27.39 60.23
C TYR A 404 0.63 -27.28 61.70
N SER A 405 0.31 -28.32 62.48
CA SER A 405 0.39 -28.29 63.95
C SER A 405 1.81 -28.00 64.47
N GLY A 406 2.82 -28.64 63.90
CA GLY A 406 4.23 -28.50 64.29
C GLY A 406 4.57 -29.11 65.65
N GLY A 407 5.85 -29.45 65.87
CA GLY A 407 6.36 -29.91 67.16
C GLY A 407 6.42 -31.44 67.35
N THR A 408 6.85 -31.88 68.53
CA THR A 408 7.04 -33.30 68.89
C THR A 408 5.96 -33.76 69.88
N GLY A 409 5.35 -34.94 69.64
CA GLY A 409 4.27 -35.49 70.47
C GLY A 409 3.09 -36.09 69.67
N GLU A 410 2.22 -36.82 70.35
CA GLU A 410 0.94 -37.35 69.82
C GLU A 410 -0.18 -36.29 69.98
N HIS A 411 -1.24 -36.35 69.17
CA HIS A 411 -2.43 -35.47 69.27
C HIS A 411 -2.16 -33.96 69.11
N ARG A 412 -1.27 -33.57 68.18
CA ARG A 412 -0.90 -32.16 68.00
C ARG A 412 -1.95 -31.37 67.23
N ALA A 413 -2.55 -31.96 66.19
CA ALA A 413 -3.64 -31.36 65.45
C ALA A 413 -4.87 -31.09 66.35
N ASP A 414 -5.17 -32.01 67.27
CA ASP A 414 -6.30 -31.92 68.20
C ASP A 414 -6.19 -30.65 69.08
N LYS A 415 -5.01 -30.40 69.67
CA LYS A 415 -4.77 -29.21 70.50
C LYS A 415 -4.97 -27.91 69.72
N VAL A 416 -4.50 -27.86 68.48
CA VAL A 416 -4.69 -26.69 67.61
C VAL A 416 -6.16 -26.51 67.27
N LEU A 417 -6.88 -27.59 66.96
CA LEU A 417 -8.32 -27.53 66.69
C LEU A 417 -9.10 -27.07 67.92
N GLU A 418 -8.75 -27.51 69.13
CA GLU A 418 -9.35 -27.02 70.36
C GLU A 418 -9.10 -25.52 70.59
N GLU A 419 -7.88 -25.04 70.33
CA GLU A 419 -7.54 -23.62 70.40
C GLU A 419 -8.36 -22.80 69.40
N GLU A 420 -8.50 -23.27 68.16
CA GLU A 420 -9.33 -22.65 67.12
C GLU A 420 -10.81 -22.63 67.53
N VAL A 421 -11.35 -23.73 68.09
CA VAL A 421 -12.73 -23.76 68.62
C VAL A 421 -12.89 -22.70 69.72
N ARG A 422 -11.98 -22.64 70.69
CA ARG A 422 -12.02 -21.63 71.77
C ARG A 422 -11.98 -20.22 71.22
N TYR A 423 -11.13 -19.97 70.22
CA TYR A 423 -11.02 -18.67 69.57
C TYR A 423 -12.32 -18.26 68.87
N PHE A 424 -12.88 -19.11 68.01
CA PHE A 424 -14.09 -18.76 67.26
C PHE A 424 -15.36 -18.71 68.12
N ARG A 425 -15.42 -19.50 69.21
CA ARG A 425 -16.53 -19.44 70.17
C ARG A 425 -16.57 -18.16 71.02
N GLN A 426 -15.52 -17.33 71.01
CA GLN A 426 -15.58 -15.98 71.57
C GLN A 426 -16.56 -15.07 70.80
N THR A 427 -16.90 -15.43 69.55
CA THR A 427 -17.91 -14.74 68.74
C THR A 427 -19.23 -15.52 68.77
N PRO A 428 -20.22 -15.13 69.58
CA PRO A 428 -21.41 -15.94 69.83
C PRO A 428 -22.35 -16.09 68.62
N ALA A 429 -22.22 -15.23 67.61
CA ALA A 429 -23.07 -15.24 66.42
C ALA A 429 -22.71 -16.34 65.41
N ASP A 430 -21.48 -16.86 65.44
CA ASP A 430 -20.99 -17.80 64.44
C ASP A 430 -21.25 -19.25 64.84
N VAL A 431 -21.76 -20.03 63.89
CA VAL A 431 -21.87 -21.48 64.03
C VAL A 431 -20.48 -22.10 63.85
N VAL A 432 -19.94 -22.75 64.88
CA VAL A 432 -18.65 -23.45 64.80
C VAL A 432 -18.88 -24.94 64.59
N LEU A 433 -18.35 -25.50 63.51
CA LEU A 433 -18.49 -26.89 63.10
C LEU A 433 -17.11 -27.55 63.06
N VAL A 434 -16.96 -28.73 63.65
CA VAL A 434 -15.72 -29.52 63.64
C VAL A 434 -15.97 -30.83 62.90
N ALA A 435 -15.25 -31.08 61.80
CA ALA A 435 -15.31 -32.30 61.04
C ALA A 435 -14.22 -33.29 61.50
N THR A 436 -14.62 -34.32 62.25
CA THR A 436 -13.75 -35.41 62.71
C THR A 436 -14.56 -36.64 63.10
N ASN A 437 -13.99 -37.82 62.89
CA ASN A 437 -14.45 -39.10 63.44
C ASN A 437 -13.71 -39.50 64.72
N ASP A 438 -12.74 -38.71 65.19
CA ASP A 438 -12.06 -38.96 66.46
C ASP A 438 -13.02 -38.68 67.64
N GLY A 439 -13.25 -39.70 68.46
CA GLY A 439 -14.19 -39.63 69.59
C GLY A 439 -13.75 -38.67 70.70
N GLU A 440 -12.44 -38.54 70.94
CA GLU A 440 -11.91 -37.66 71.99
C GLU A 440 -12.05 -36.19 71.58
N LEU A 441 -11.58 -35.86 70.37
CA LEU A 441 -11.71 -34.52 69.81
C LEU A 441 -13.17 -34.12 69.63
N ARG A 442 -14.04 -35.05 69.23
CA ARG A 442 -15.48 -34.81 69.14
C ARG A 442 -16.09 -34.45 70.50
N GLY A 443 -15.72 -35.19 71.55
CA GLY A 443 -16.18 -34.92 72.92
C GLY A 443 -15.74 -33.55 73.42
N GLU A 444 -14.49 -33.17 73.18
CA GLU A 444 -13.95 -31.86 73.56
C GLU A 444 -14.59 -30.71 72.77
N ALA A 445 -14.71 -30.84 71.45
CA ALA A 445 -15.37 -29.84 70.61
C ALA A 445 -16.80 -29.55 71.06
N LEU A 446 -17.56 -30.59 71.43
CA LEU A 446 -18.92 -30.45 71.99
C LEU A 446 -18.90 -29.72 73.34
N ARG A 447 -17.96 -30.04 74.24
CA ARG A 447 -17.81 -29.35 75.53
C ARG A 447 -17.48 -27.87 75.36
N LEU A 448 -16.71 -27.52 74.34
CA LEU A 448 -16.38 -26.14 73.98
C LEU A 448 -17.51 -25.41 73.22
N GLY A 449 -18.63 -26.11 72.94
CA GLY A 449 -19.82 -25.54 72.31
C GLY A 449 -19.77 -25.47 70.79
N ALA A 450 -18.90 -26.25 70.14
CA ALA A 450 -18.94 -26.48 68.71
C ALA A 450 -19.87 -27.66 68.35
N LEU A 451 -20.39 -27.65 67.13
CA LEU A 451 -21.13 -28.77 66.55
C LEU A 451 -20.14 -29.71 65.86
N THR A 452 -20.38 -31.01 65.92
CA THR A 452 -19.47 -32.00 65.34
C THR A 452 -20.11 -32.71 64.16
N LEU A 453 -19.35 -32.86 63.09
CA LEU A 453 -19.72 -33.52 61.84
C LEU A 453 -18.83 -34.73 61.61
N ALA A 454 -19.40 -35.82 61.11
CA ALA A 454 -18.59 -36.87 60.50
C ALA A 454 -18.02 -36.34 59.17
N PRO A 455 -16.76 -36.62 58.81
CA PRO A 455 -16.19 -36.21 57.52
C PRO A 455 -17.00 -36.67 56.31
N THR A 456 -17.73 -37.79 56.41
CA THR A 456 -18.62 -38.29 55.35
C THR A 456 -19.81 -37.37 55.07
N GLU A 457 -20.25 -36.57 56.05
CA GLU A 457 -21.31 -35.57 55.88
C GLU A 457 -20.85 -34.38 55.03
N LEU A 458 -19.54 -34.24 54.78
CA LEU A 458 -19.00 -33.25 53.83
C LEU A 458 -19.17 -33.67 52.37
N ILE A 459 -19.32 -34.96 52.07
CA ILE A 459 -19.34 -35.50 50.69
C ILE A 459 -20.34 -34.78 49.78
N PRO A 460 -21.61 -34.52 50.18
CA PRO A 460 -22.59 -33.87 49.31
C PRO A 460 -22.20 -32.43 48.91
N PHE A 461 -21.30 -31.80 49.65
CA PHE A 461 -20.89 -30.41 49.46
C PHE A 461 -19.54 -30.28 48.76
N LEU A 462 -18.73 -31.33 48.77
CA LEU A 462 -17.45 -31.37 48.05
C LEU A 462 -17.76 -31.68 46.58
N GLY A 463 -17.70 -30.65 45.73
CA GLY A 463 -17.90 -30.70 44.28
C GLY A 463 -16.67 -31.22 43.55
#